data_AF-A0A957FMU1-F1
#
_entry.id   AF-A0A957FMU1-F1
#
_cell.length_a   1.000
_cell.length_b   1.000
_cell.length_c   1.000
_cell.angle_alpha   90.00
_cell.angle_beta   90.00
_cell.angle_gamma   90.00
#
_symmetry.space_group_name_H-M   'P 1'
#
loop_
_entity.id
_entity.type
_entity.pdbx_description
1 polymer ?
#
loop_
_entity_poly.entity_id
_entity_poly.type
_entity_poly.pdbx_seq_one_letter_code
_entity_poly.pdbx_strand_id
1 'polypeptide(L)'
;CGAGALAVARYNQTARAILTAPRDMDNDGLSNLAELYVYRTDPHHADSDADGIPDPTEIAISLNPRSSDSDGDGLPDQYEESIGTNPNKFDTDGDGLSDGFEKLQLNTNPLIANPARLPTATPTVANPPTPTIPPLPTPTATATPALRQATLNSQAAADGYIVENGSGSSVIVADQETILVGDGSSPNWQYKGIISFDTASLPAGAVIQSAQLRLRRDSDSGTPGDLGQLFVDMAPASGFGQNAALSGDDANARAAIVGVLRFTAVSDETWLEGELDEAGIRAINLNGLTQFRLYFTLPNNGNGQDDLLRFFAGDVDTTTYRPQLIISYLVNNEQ
;
A
#
# COMPACT_ATOMS: atom_id res chain seq x y z
N CYS A 1 54.51 20.93 -18.57
CA CYS A 1 53.55 21.33 -17.52
C CYS A 1 52.48 22.22 -18.14
N GLY A 2 51.20 21.88 -17.97
CA GLY A 2 50.08 22.79 -18.23
C GLY A 2 49.09 22.35 -19.30
N ALA A 3 48.13 21.51 -18.93
CA ALA A 3 46.81 21.38 -19.59
C ALA A 3 45.89 20.53 -18.70
N GLY A 4 45.36 21.11 -17.60
CA GLY A 4 44.54 20.35 -16.66
C GLY A 4 43.56 21.16 -15.81
N ALA A 5 43.30 22.44 -16.12
CA ALA A 5 42.49 23.28 -15.22
C ALA A 5 41.49 24.22 -15.92
N LEU A 6 41.14 23.98 -17.19
CA LEU A 6 40.27 24.88 -17.96
C LEU A 6 39.06 24.22 -18.64
N ALA A 7 38.70 22.99 -18.23
CA ALA A 7 37.50 22.29 -18.72
C ALA A 7 36.42 22.03 -17.63
N VAL A 8 36.64 22.46 -16.38
CA VAL A 8 35.69 22.19 -15.27
C VAL A 8 34.77 23.39 -14.96
N ALA A 9 35.00 24.56 -15.58
CA ALA A 9 34.27 25.80 -15.26
C ALA A 9 33.29 26.29 -16.35
N ARG A 10 32.84 25.43 -17.26
CA ARG A 10 31.69 25.72 -18.16
C ARG A 10 30.62 24.63 -18.17
N TYR A 11 30.65 23.72 -17.19
CA TYR A 11 29.66 22.67 -17.06
C TYR A 11 28.49 23.04 -16.13
N ASN A 12 28.42 24.28 -15.62
CA ASN A 12 27.54 24.57 -14.47
C ASN A 12 26.67 25.83 -14.58
N GLN A 13 26.21 26.20 -15.79
CA GLN A 13 25.11 27.17 -15.94
C GLN A 13 24.06 26.83 -17.02
N THR A 14 24.31 25.90 -17.95
CA THR A 14 23.29 25.47 -18.94
C THR A 14 22.74 24.06 -18.71
N ALA A 15 23.34 23.26 -17.83
CA ALA A 15 22.80 21.94 -17.42
C ALA A 15 21.81 22.02 -16.23
N ARG A 16 21.63 23.19 -15.61
CA ARG A 16 20.61 23.43 -14.57
C ARG A 16 19.36 24.17 -15.08
N ALA A 17 19.32 24.49 -16.37
CA ALA A 17 18.24 25.24 -17.01
C ALA A 17 17.34 24.41 -17.95
N ILE A 18 17.51 23.08 -17.98
CA ILE A 18 16.65 22.14 -18.73
C ILE A 18 15.93 21.16 -17.76
N LEU A 19 16.04 21.41 -16.45
CA LEU A 19 15.29 20.73 -15.38
C LEU A 19 14.47 21.75 -14.55
N THR A 20 14.05 22.85 -15.17
CA THR A 20 13.40 23.99 -14.50
C THR A 20 12.36 24.64 -15.41
N ALA A 21 11.33 23.87 -15.71
CA ALA A 21 9.98 24.24 -15.29
C ALA A 21 9.36 22.91 -14.89
N PRO A 22 9.12 22.62 -13.60
CA PRO A 22 8.17 21.55 -13.35
C PRO A 22 6.91 21.95 -14.10
N ARG A 23 6.41 21.06 -14.98
CA ARG A 23 5.05 21.26 -15.47
C ARG A 23 4.18 21.33 -14.22
N ASP A 24 3.31 22.31 -14.20
CA ASP A 24 2.27 22.56 -13.22
C ASP A 24 1.01 22.58 -14.07
N MET A 25 0.23 21.51 -14.01
CA MET A 25 -0.71 21.13 -15.06
C MET A 25 -2.13 21.56 -14.76
N ASP A 26 -2.47 21.76 -13.50
CA ASP A 26 -3.65 22.46 -13.00
C ASP A 26 -3.38 23.92 -12.59
N ASN A 27 -2.11 24.35 -12.47
CA ASN A 27 -1.69 25.71 -12.14
C ASN A 27 -2.00 26.13 -10.70
N ASP A 28 -1.87 25.21 -9.74
CA ASP A 28 -2.10 25.46 -8.31
C ASP A 28 -0.84 25.96 -7.56
N GLY A 29 0.33 25.92 -8.22
CA GLY A 29 1.61 26.32 -7.65
C GLY A 29 2.43 25.16 -7.05
N LEU A 30 1.90 23.94 -7.05
CA LEU A 30 2.68 22.72 -6.97
C LEU A 30 3.20 22.37 -8.37
N SER A 31 3.85 21.23 -8.45
CA SER A 31 4.69 20.84 -9.56
C SER A 31 4.32 19.41 -9.82
N ASN A 32 4.05 18.98 -11.05
CA ASN A 32 3.60 17.62 -11.35
C ASN A 32 4.53 16.55 -10.74
N LEU A 33 5.83 16.85 -10.58
CA LEU A 33 6.77 15.96 -9.92
C LEU A 33 6.58 15.93 -8.39
N ALA A 34 6.32 17.07 -7.78
CA ALA A 34 6.04 17.19 -6.35
C ALA A 34 4.70 16.55 -6.01
N GLU A 35 3.67 16.78 -6.82
CA GLU A 35 2.36 16.16 -6.69
C GLU A 35 2.47 14.65 -6.85
N LEU A 36 3.09 14.15 -7.93
CA LEU A 36 3.20 12.70 -8.14
C LEU A 36 4.14 12.01 -7.12
N TYR A 37 5.28 12.62 -6.76
CA TYR A 37 6.33 11.94 -6.00
C TYR A 37 6.47 12.33 -4.53
N VAL A 38 5.98 13.51 -4.10
CA VAL A 38 6.11 14.02 -2.73
C VAL A 38 4.76 13.99 -2.01
N TYR A 39 3.75 14.67 -2.56
CA TYR A 39 2.46 14.90 -1.90
C TYR A 39 1.39 13.87 -2.31
N ARG A 40 1.65 13.13 -3.39
CA ARG A 40 0.73 12.16 -3.99
C ARG A 40 -0.61 12.78 -4.45
N THR A 41 -0.68 14.07 -4.71
CA THR A 41 -1.88 14.74 -5.23
C THR A 41 -2.08 14.48 -6.73
N ASP A 42 -3.27 14.77 -7.28
CA ASP A 42 -3.61 14.65 -8.69
C ASP A 42 -3.06 15.85 -9.49
N PRO A 43 -2.05 15.69 -10.36
CA PRO A 43 -1.46 16.78 -11.15
C PRO A 43 -2.41 17.48 -12.13
N HIS A 44 -3.67 17.06 -12.19
CA HIS A 44 -4.71 17.64 -13.03
C HIS A 44 -5.81 18.35 -12.23
N HIS A 45 -5.72 18.36 -10.90
CA HIS A 45 -6.69 18.99 -9.99
C HIS A 45 -5.97 19.76 -8.88
N ALA A 46 -6.19 21.08 -8.86
CA ALA A 46 -5.70 21.99 -7.82
C ALA A 46 -6.24 21.70 -6.40
N ASP A 47 -7.17 20.76 -6.28
CA ASP A 47 -7.88 20.32 -5.08
C ASP A 47 -8.22 18.84 -5.34
N SER A 48 -7.36 17.96 -4.82
CA SER A 48 -7.26 16.55 -5.21
C SER A 48 -8.35 15.67 -4.61
N ASP A 49 -8.91 16.05 -3.45
CA ASP A 49 -10.04 15.36 -2.82
C ASP A 49 -11.37 16.10 -2.97
N ALA A 50 -11.34 17.29 -3.58
CA ALA A 50 -12.49 18.12 -3.89
C ALA A 50 -13.28 18.56 -2.66
N ASP A 51 -12.61 18.81 -1.54
CA ASP A 51 -13.21 19.30 -0.30
C ASP A 51 -13.31 20.84 -0.23
N GLY A 52 -12.68 21.53 -1.17
CA GLY A 52 -12.67 22.97 -1.30
C GLY A 52 -11.48 23.68 -0.67
N ILE A 53 -10.48 22.96 -0.17
CA ILE A 53 -9.17 23.47 0.20
C ILE A 53 -8.15 23.03 -0.88
N PRO A 54 -7.43 23.95 -1.53
CA PRO A 54 -6.44 23.55 -2.54
C PRO A 54 -5.24 22.81 -1.94
N ASP A 55 -4.69 21.83 -2.66
CA ASP A 55 -3.57 20.99 -2.22
C ASP A 55 -2.37 21.75 -1.60
N PRO A 56 -1.86 22.84 -2.20
CA PRO A 56 -0.74 23.57 -1.61
C PRO A 56 -1.10 24.24 -0.28
N THR A 57 -2.38 24.56 -0.08
CA THR A 57 -2.90 25.15 1.16
C THR A 57 -2.90 24.10 2.25
N GLU A 58 -3.49 22.93 1.99
CA GLU A 58 -3.56 21.81 2.93
C GLU A 58 -2.17 21.37 3.38
N ILE A 59 -1.23 21.24 2.45
CA ILE A 59 0.18 20.93 2.74
C ILE A 59 0.80 21.97 3.69
N ALA A 60 0.49 23.26 3.49
CA ALA A 60 1.04 24.35 4.31
C ALA A 60 0.49 24.35 5.74
N ILE A 61 -0.72 23.83 5.95
CA ILE A 61 -1.36 23.71 7.27
C ILE A 61 -1.33 22.28 7.84
N SER A 62 -0.56 21.39 7.22
CA SER A 62 -0.39 19.97 7.61
C SER A 62 -1.66 19.14 7.55
N LEU A 63 -2.64 19.52 6.72
CA LEU A 63 -3.79 18.67 6.38
C LEU A 63 -3.39 17.64 5.32
N ASN A 64 -4.27 16.68 5.07
CA ASN A 64 -4.10 15.65 4.09
C ASN A 64 -4.79 16.04 2.76
N PRO A 65 -4.04 16.46 1.72
CA PRO A 65 -4.59 16.92 0.42
C PRO A 65 -5.20 15.81 -0.45
N ARG A 66 -5.68 14.75 0.18
CA ARG A 66 -6.25 13.57 -0.44
C ARG A 66 -7.40 12.99 0.39
N SER A 67 -7.79 13.69 1.46
CA SER A 67 -8.85 13.30 2.36
C SER A 67 -9.63 14.55 2.75
N SER A 68 -10.87 14.60 2.30
CA SER A 68 -11.81 15.68 2.63
C SER A 68 -12.18 15.79 4.12
N ASP A 69 -11.57 14.97 4.97
CA ASP A 69 -11.76 14.79 6.43
C ASP A 69 -10.44 14.17 6.93
N SER A 70 -9.50 15.03 7.35
CA SER A 70 -8.10 14.71 7.62
C SER A 70 -7.92 13.89 8.90
N ASP A 71 -8.77 14.07 9.91
CA ASP A 71 -8.71 13.35 11.18
C ASP A 71 -9.76 12.24 11.33
N GLY A 72 -10.72 12.17 10.41
CA GLY A 72 -11.70 11.09 10.29
C GLY A 72 -12.82 11.16 11.33
N ASP A 73 -13.15 12.34 11.83
CA ASP A 73 -14.14 12.53 12.89
C ASP A 73 -15.59 12.67 12.39
N GLY A 74 -15.74 12.83 11.07
CA GLY A 74 -17.02 12.97 10.36
C GLY A 74 -17.37 14.40 9.96
N LEU A 75 -16.51 15.38 10.20
CA LEU A 75 -16.60 16.74 9.66
C LEU A 75 -15.58 16.95 8.53
N PRO A 76 -15.98 17.58 7.40
CA PRO A 76 -15.01 17.90 6.37
C PRO A 76 -14.04 19.02 6.79
N ASP A 77 -12.79 19.02 6.32
CA ASP A 77 -11.76 19.96 6.78
C ASP A 77 -12.18 21.43 6.57
N GLN A 78 -12.75 21.74 5.41
CA GLN A 78 -13.29 23.06 5.12
C GLN A 78 -14.39 23.48 6.10
N TYR A 79 -15.22 22.52 6.54
CA TYR A 79 -16.29 22.80 7.50
C TYR A 79 -15.72 23.07 8.89
N GLU A 80 -14.72 22.31 9.29
CA GLU A 80 -14.01 22.47 10.56
C GLU A 80 -13.32 23.83 10.67
N GLU A 81 -12.63 24.28 9.63
CA GLU A 81 -12.08 25.63 9.56
C GLU A 81 -13.18 26.71 9.77
N SER A 82 -14.38 26.47 9.24
CA SER A 82 -15.49 27.42 9.32
C SER A 82 -16.11 27.51 10.73
N ILE A 83 -16.03 26.43 11.52
CA ILE A 83 -16.53 26.39 12.90
C ILE A 83 -15.43 26.58 13.95
N GLY A 84 -14.17 26.61 13.52
CA GLY A 84 -13.00 26.86 14.35
C GLY A 84 -12.46 25.64 15.09
N THR A 85 -12.87 24.42 14.70
CA THR A 85 -12.25 23.17 15.17
C THR A 85 -10.94 22.93 14.43
N ASN A 86 -10.15 21.96 14.88
CA ASN A 86 -8.86 21.64 14.28
C ASN A 86 -9.01 20.40 13.41
N PRO A 87 -8.94 20.51 12.07
CA PRO A 87 -9.20 19.37 11.18
C PRO A 87 -8.14 18.26 11.19
N ASN A 88 -7.08 18.43 11.98
CA ASN A 88 -6.09 17.39 12.26
C ASN A 88 -6.27 16.73 13.64
N LYS A 89 -7.38 17.02 14.34
CA LYS A 89 -7.57 16.60 15.73
C LYS A 89 -9.04 16.21 15.96
N PHE A 90 -9.24 14.90 15.93
CA PHE A 90 -10.50 14.19 16.17
C PHE A 90 -11.38 14.67 17.34
N ASP A 91 -10.83 15.42 18.30
CA ASP A 91 -11.52 15.99 19.47
C ASP A 91 -10.80 17.31 19.80
N THR A 92 -11.34 18.47 19.40
CA THR A 92 -10.63 19.75 19.48
C THR A 92 -10.42 20.23 20.92
N ASP A 93 -11.41 20.05 21.80
CA ASP A 93 -11.35 20.55 23.18
C ASP A 93 -10.79 19.55 24.20
N GLY A 94 -10.69 18.28 23.81
CA GLY A 94 -10.08 17.20 24.59
C GLY A 94 -10.98 16.64 25.68
N ASP A 95 -12.31 16.76 25.56
CA ASP A 95 -13.26 16.23 26.55
C ASP A 95 -13.59 14.74 26.39
N GLY A 96 -13.15 14.13 25.28
CA GLY A 96 -13.35 12.73 24.93
C GLY A 96 -14.51 12.47 23.96
N LEU A 97 -15.12 13.50 23.39
CA LEU A 97 -16.08 13.43 22.29
C LEU A 97 -15.44 13.99 21.01
N SER A 98 -15.78 13.42 19.84
CA SER A 98 -15.30 14.01 18.60
C SER A 98 -16.07 15.26 18.20
N ASP A 99 -15.45 16.15 17.45
CA ASP A 99 -16.09 17.38 17.01
C ASP A 99 -17.31 17.07 16.12
N GLY A 100 -17.17 16.07 15.24
CA GLY A 100 -18.27 15.50 14.47
C GLY A 100 -19.38 14.91 15.32
N PHE A 101 -19.06 14.20 16.40
CA PHE A 101 -20.07 13.65 17.31
C PHE A 101 -20.88 14.74 18.01
N GLU A 102 -20.17 15.78 18.47
CA GLU A 102 -20.77 16.94 19.11
C GLU A 102 -21.67 17.73 18.17
N LYS A 103 -21.23 17.96 16.94
CA LYS A 103 -21.97 18.74 15.95
C LYS A 103 -23.18 18.00 15.39
N LEU A 104 -23.02 16.73 15.01
CA LEU A 104 -24.02 16.00 14.24
C LEU A 104 -25.04 15.24 15.12
N GLN A 105 -24.65 14.83 16.33
CA GLN A 105 -25.51 14.00 17.20
C GLN A 105 -25.96 14.73 18.47
N LEU A 106 -25.08 15.50 19.10
CA LEU A 106 -25.41 16.20 20.35
C LEU A 106 -25.86 17.65 20.14
N ASN A 107 -25.49 18.25 19.01
CA ASN A 107 -25.67 19.66 18.72
C ASN A 107 -25.06 20.56 19.83
N THR A 108 -23.86 20.20 20.30
CA THR A 108 -23.04 20.95 21.28
C THR A 108 -21.96 21.77 20.58
N ASN A 109 -21.14 22.49 21.36
CA ASN A 109 -20.05 23.31 20.84
C ASN A 109 -18.71 22.57 21.01
N PRO A 110 -18.06 22.13 19.91
CA PRO A 110 -16.80 21.35 19.96
C PRO A 110 -15.56 22.13 20.43
N LEU A 111 -15.73 23.40 20.76
CA LEU A 111 -14.67 24.25 21.31
C LEU A 111 -14.78 24.40 22.84
N ILE A 112 -15.73 23.72 23.47
CA ILE A 112 -16.03 23.88 24.90
C ILE A 112 -16.26 22.52 25.53
N ALA A 113 -15.24 22.08 26.28
CA ALA A 113 -15.28 20.80 26.97
C ALA A 113 -16.59 20.66 27.75
N ASN A 114 -17.35 19.62 27.45
CA ASN A 114 -18.63 19.31 28.05
C ASN A 114 -18.38 18.53 29.34
N PRO A 115 -18.49 19.16 30.53
CA PRO A 115 -18.14 18.54 31.80
C PRO A 115 -19.13 17.42 32.23
N ALA A 116 -20.06 17.02 31.37
CA ALA A 116 -21.23 16.24 31.70
C ALA A 116 -21.26 14.85 31.05
N ARG A 117 -20.13 14.17 30.81
CA ARG A 117 -20.22 12.72 30.52
C ARG A 117 -19.01 11.81 30.73
N LEU A 118 -18.12 12.10 31.69
CA LEU A 118 -17.30 11.05 32.30
C LEU A 118 -18.04 10.44 33.51
N PRO A 119 -18.66 9.25 33.42
CA PRO A 119 -19.03 8.52 34.62
C PRO A 119 -17.77 7.82 35.17
N THR A 120 -16.95 8.55 35.91
CA THR A 120 -16.01 7.92 36.84
C THR A 120 -16.83 7.36 38.00
N ALA A 121 -16.77 6.04 38.18
CA ALA A 121 -17.55 5.30 39.14
C ALA A 121 -17.23 5.68 40.60
N THR A 122 -18.25 6.00 41.40
CA THR A 122 -18.38 5.51 42.79
C THR A 122 -19.84 5.61 43.26
N PRO A 123 -20.54 4.51 43.61
CA PRO A 123 -21.88 4.61 44.18
C PRO A 123 -21.81 4.73 45.71
N THR A 124 -22.33 5.82 46.26
CA THR A 124 -22.92 5.83 47.62
C THR A 124 -24.24 6.59 47.57
N VAL A 125 -25.32 5.91 47.94
CA VAL A 125 -26.72 6.32 47.79
C VAL A 125 -27.26 6.91 49.10
N ALA A 126 -28.06 7.99 48.99
CA ALA A 126 -29.39 8.17 49.62
C ALA A 126 -29.97 9.56 49.22
N ASN A 127 -30.89 9.68 48.25
CA ASN A 127 -32.38 9.72 48.34
C ASN A 127 -32.87 10.78 47.30
N PRO A 128 -34.17 10.95 46.91
CA PRO A 128 -35.39 10.12 46.94
C PRO A 128 -36.04 10.02 45.50
N PRO A 129 -37.28 9.48 45.29
CA PRO A 129 -37.68 8.91 44.01
C PRO A 129 -38.08 9.96 42.96
N THR A 130 -37.62 9.76 41.72
CA THR A 130 -38.01 10.51 40.52
C THR A 130 -38.80 9.56 39.59
N PRO A 131 -39.87 10.02 38.91
CA PRO A 131 -40.78 9.19 38.12
C PRO A 131 -40.08 8.26 37.13
N THR A 132 -40.46 6.99 37.14
CA THR A 132 -39.92 5.93 36.28
C THR A 132 -40.33 6.13 34.82
N ILE A 133 -39.43 6.72 34.02
CA ILE A 133 -39.38 6.51 32.57
C ILE A 133 -38.77 5.11 32.38
N PRO A 134 -39.35 4.22 31.55
CA PRO A 134 -38.71 2.94 31.24
C PRO A 134 -37.30 3.20 30.71
N PRO A 135 -36.28 2.45 31.17
CA PRO A 135 -34.91 2.67 30.72
C PRO A 135 -34.87 2.53 29.20
N LEU A 136 -34.34 3.56 28.53
CA LEU A 136 -33.91 3.45 27.15
C LEU A 136 -33.00 2.21 27.08
N PRO A 137 -33.17 1.31 26.08
CA PRO A 137 -32.28 0.17 25.94
C PRO A 137 -30.84 0.68 25.98
N THR A 138 -30.05 0.16 26.92
CA THR A 138 -28.62 0.43 26.98
C THR A 138 -28.08 0.21 25.58
N PRO A 139 -27.42 1.20 24.93
CA PRO A 139 -26.74 0.94 23.68
C PRO A 139 -25.79 -0.23 23.98
N THR A 140 -26.06 -1.35 23.33
CA THR A 140 -25.19 -2.51 23.44
C THR A 140 -23.86 -2.03 22.91
N ALA A 141 -22.82 -2.01 23.75
CA ALA A 141 -21.50 -1.58 23.33
C ALA A 141 -21.14 -2.41 22.09
N THR A 142 -21.13 -1.76 20.91
CA THR A 142 -20.64 -2.39 19.70
C THR A 142 -19.21 -2.79 20.00
N ALA A 143 -18.95 -4.10 20.06
CA ALA A 143 -17.64 -4.60 20.42
C ALA A 143 -16.61 -3.97 19.46
N THR A 144 -15.60 -3.31 20.01
CA THR A 144 -14.48 -2.78 19.22
C THR A 144 -13.94 -3.92 18.35
N PRO A 145 -13.88 -3.75 17.01
CA PRO A 145 -13.36 -4.79 16.14
C PRO A 145 -11.96 -5.20 16.62
N ALA A 146 -11.79 -6.49 16.92
CA ALA A 146 -10.48 -7.00 17.32
C ALA A 146 -9.61 -7.23 16.08
N LEU A 147 -8.36 -6.78 16.13
CA LEU A 147 -7.36 -7.06 15.11
C LEU A 147 -7.10 -8.57 15.04
N ARG A 148 -7.26 -9.13 13.84
CA ARG A 148 -7.00 -10.55 13.53
C ARG A 148 -5.83 -10.65 12.55
N GLN A 149 -5.23 -11.83 12.49
CA GLN A 149 -4.17 -12.13 11.54
C GLN A 149 -4.47 -13.44 10.81
N ALA A 150 -4.21 -13.48 9.51
CA ALA A 150 -4.24 -14.68 8.69
C ALA A 150 -2.91 -14.87 7.97
N THR A 151 -2.44 -16.10 7.88
CA THR A 151 -1.26 -16.47 7.07
C THR A 151 -1.74 -17.31 5.90
N LEU A 152 -1.61 -16.77 4.69
CA LEU A 152 -2.02 -17.43 3.45
C LEU A 152 -0.77 -17.98 2.76
N ASN A 153 -0.75 -19.27 2.46
CA ASN A 153 0.30 -19.84 1.60
C ASN A 153 -0.07 -19.65 0.13
N SER A 154 0.92 -19.55 -0.75
CA SER A 154 0.67 -19.38 -2.19
C SER A 154 -0.02 -20.58 -2.84
N GLN A 155 -0.71 -20.30 -3.94
CA GLN A 155 -1.53 -21.25 -4.69
C GLN A 155 -0.75 -21.83 -5.86
N ALA A 156 -0.26 -23.06 -5.70
CA ALA A 156 0.52 -23.81 -6.69
C ALA A 156 0.05 -23.67 -8.14
N ALA A 157 -1.26 -23.83 -8.39
CA ALA A 157 -1.82 -23.81 -9.74
C ALA A 157 -1.77 -22.42 -10.43
N ALA A 158 -1.50 -21.37 -9.66
CA ALA A 158 -1.40 -19.99 -10.12
C ALA A 158 0.00 -19.38 -9.86
N ASP A 159 0.96 -20.21 -9.46
CA ASP A 159 2.36 -19.84 -9.25
C ASP A 159 3.21 -20.29 -10.43
N GLY A 160 4.17 -19.47 -10.84
CA GLY A 160 4.98 -19.76 -12.03
C GLY A 160 5.92 -18.63 -12.38
N TYR A 161 6.44 -18.63 -13.60
CA TYR A 161 7.32 -17.59 -14.09
C TYR A 161 7.17 -17.38 -15.59
N ILE A 162 7.47 -16.15 -16.01
CA ILE A 162 7.53 -15.72 -17.40
C ILE A 162 8.98 -15.80 -17.84
N VAL A 163 9.23 -16.42 -18.99
CA VAL A 163 10.52 -16.38 -19.69
C VAL A 163 10.36 -15.51 -20.92
N GLU A 164 11.15 -14.44 -21.02
CA GLU A 164 11.21 -13.60 -22.22
C GLU A 164 12.56 -13.85 -22.86
N ASN A 165 12.59 -14.26 -24.14
CA ASN A 165 13.82 -14.74 -24.80
C ASN A 165 14.20 -13.94 -26.06
N GLY A 166 13.71 -12.71 -26.18
CA GLY A 166 13.88 -11.82 -27.34
C GLY A 166 13.10 -12.21 -28.60
N SER A 167 12.69 -13.48 -28.74
CA SER A 167 11.82 -13.97 -29.84
C SER A 167 10.34 -14.03 -29.43
N GLY A 168 10.07 -13.90 -28.14
CA GLY A 168 8.74 -13.92 -27.55
C GLY A 168 8.82 -14.16 -26.05
N SER A 169 7.65 -14.29 -25.44
CA SER A 169 7.50 -14.55 -24.02
C SER A 169 6.66 -15.81 -23.81
N SER A 170 7.08 -16.65 -22.88
CA SER A 170 6.40 -17.89 -22.51
C SER A 170 6.06 -17.83 -21.03
N VAL A 171 4.88 -18.34 -20.67
CA VAL A 171 4.47 -18.49 -19.27
C VAL A 171 4.60 -19.95 -18.89
N ILE A 172 5.33 -20.21 -17.82
CA ILE A 172 5.66 -21.53 -17.32
C ILE A 172 5.07 -21.64 -15.92
N VAL A 173 4.14 -22.58 -15.74
CA VAL A 173 3.72 -22.99 -14.40
C VAL A 173 4.94 -23.60 -13.72
N ALA A 174 5.17 -23.27 -12.44
CA ALA A 174 6.29 -23.84 -11.71
C ALA A 174 6.20 -25.38 -11.74
N ASP A 175 7.11 -26.01 -12.48
CA ASP A 175 7.38 -27.45 -12.47
C ASP A 175 8.74 -27.59 -11.77
N GLN A 176 8.83 -28.43 -10.75
CA GLN A 176 9.97 -28.55 -9.82
C GLN A 176 10.04 -27.51 -8.67
N GLU A 177 8.90 -27.17 -8.04
CA GLU A 177 8.83 -26.49 -6.75
C GLU A 177 9.43 -25.06 -6.67
N THR A 178 9.86 -24.46 -7.78
CA THR A 178 10.56 -23.17 -7.76
C THR A 178 10.07 -22.15 -8.78
N ILE A 179 10.15 -20.89 -8.39
CA ILE A 179 9.85 -19.69 -9.18
C ILE A 179 11.17 -18.99 -9.48
N LEU A 180 11.40 -18.73 -10.77
CA LEU A 180 12.62 -18.10 -11.27
C LEU A 180 12.42 -16.59 -11.45
N VAL A 181 13.39 -15.82 -10.98
CA VAL A 181 13.46 -14.36 -11.18
C VAL A 181 14.91 -13.96 -11.44
N GLY A 182 15.16 -13.16 -12.46
CA GLY A 182 16.53 -12.80 -12.84
C GLY A 182 16.73 -12.64 -14.33
N ASP A 183 17.97 -12.76 -14.77
CA ASP A 183 18.33 -12.77 -16.18
C ASP A 183 18.91 -14.12 -16.63
N GLY A 184 19.02 -14.27 -17.94
CA GLY A 184 19.73 -15.40 -18.53
C GLY A 184 20.99 -14.94 -19.25
N SER A 185 21.86 -15.92 -19.51
CA SER A 185 23.14 -15.79 -20.21
C SER A 185 23.06 -15.23 -21.64
N SER A 186 21.86 -15.10 -22.20
CA SER A 186 21.62 -14.41 -23.46
C SER A 186 21.07 -12.99 -23.20
N PRO A 187 21.48 -11.97 -23.99
CA PRO A 187 21.23 -10.55 -23.69
C PRO A 187 19.76 -10.11 -23.67
N ASN A 188 18.84 -10.96 -24.15
CA ASN A 188 17.40 -10.72 -24.15
C ASN A 188 16.63 -11.74 -23.31
N TRP A 189 17.33 -12.47 -22.44
CA TRP A 189 16.72 -13.46 -21.56
C TRP A 189 16.47 -12.85 -20.19
N GLN A 190 15.20 -12.85 -19.77
CA GLN A 190 14.80 -12.48 -18.43
C GLN A 190 13.69 -13.38 -17.90
N TYR A 191 13.63 -13.48 -16.58
CA TYR A 191 12.71 -14.29 -15.82
C TYR A 191 11.94 -13.41 -14.84
N LYS A 192 10.61 -13.49 -14.88
CA LYS A 192 9.72 -12.78 -13.95
C LYS A 192 8.85 -13.78 -13.22
N GLY A 193 8.87 -13.78 -11.89
CA GLY A 193 8.05 -14.69 -11.09
C GLY A 193 6.61 -14.22 -10.98
N ILE A 194 5.65 -15.14 -10.89
CA ILE A 194 4.27 -14.88 -10.51
C ILE A 194 3.94 -15.74 -9.29
N ILE A 195 3.42 -15.11 -8.25
CA ILE A 195 2.95 -15.76 -7.03
C ILE A 195 1.52 -15.30 -6.73
N SER A 196 0.70 -16.22 -6.24
CA SER A 196 -0.73 -15.99 -6.07
C SER A 196 -1.23 -16.44 -4.70
N PHE A 197 -2.10 -15.66 -4.06
CA PHE A 197 -2.67 -15.95 -2.75
C PHE A 197 -4.19 -15.91 -2.79
N ASP A 198 -4.85 -16.89 -2.16
CA ASP A 198 -6.31 -16.92 -2.03
C ASP A 198 -6.79 -15.99 -0.91
N THR A 199 -6.85 -14.70 -1.24
CA THR A 199 -7.30 -13.64 -0.33
C THR A 199 -8.81 -13.58 -0.17
N ALA A 200 -9.57 -14.28 -1.02
CA ALA A 200 -11.01 -14.50 -0.83
C ALA A 200 -11.34 -15.40 0.37
N SER A 201 -10.35 -16.12 0.92
CA SER A 201 -10.49 -16.90 2.14
C SER A 201 -10.65 -16.05 3.41
N LEU A 202 -10.39 -14.73 3.33
CA LEU A 202 -10.63 -13.81 4.44
C LEU A 202 -12.14 -13.61 4.68
N PRO A 203 -12.56 -13.31 5.93
CA PRO A 203 -13.96 -13.06 6.23
C PRO A 203 -14.54 -11.90 5.40
N ALA A 204 -15.82 -12.01 5.03
CA ALA A 204 -16.55 -10.91 4.40
C ALA A 204 -16.52 -9.67 5.32
N GLY A 205 -16.30 -8.49 4.73
CA GLY A 205 -16.16 -7.24 5.48
C GLY A 205 -14.81 -7.10 6.21
N ALA A 206 -13.81 -7.93 5.89
CA ALA A 206 -12.46 -7.73 6.35
C ALA A 206 -11.90 -6.39 5.86
N VAL A 207 -11.48 -5.54 6.80
CA VAL A 207 -10.76 -4.29 6.52
C VAL A 207 -9.28 -4.55 6.78
N ILE A 208 -8.49 -4.61 5.72
CA ILE A 208 -7.05 -4.91 5.81
C ILE A 208 -6.32 -3.74 6.47
N GLN A 209 -5.48 -4.05 7.46
CA GLN A 209 -4.64 -3.10 8.20
C GLN A 209 -3.18 -3.17 7.78
N SER A 210 -2.68 -4.38 7.51
CA SER A 210 -1.34 -4.60 6.99
C SER A 210 -1.26 -5.90 6.19
N ALA A 211 -0.28 -6.00 5.31
CA ALA A 211 0.01 -7.22 4.58
C ALA A 211 1.52 -7.38 4.38
N GLN A 212 2.08 -8.47 4.88
CA GLN A 212 3.49 -8.82 4.73
C GLN A 212 3.64 -9.95 3.71
N LEU A 213 4.44 -9.72 2.67
CA LEU A 213 4.85 -10.76 1.76
C LEU A 213 6.16 -11.39 2.24
N ARG A 214 6.19 -12.73 2.32
CA ARG A 214 7.35 -13.53 2.69
C ARG A 214 7.67 -14.53 1.60
N LEU A 215 8.88 -14.47 1.06
CA LEU A 215 9.37 -15.35 0.00
C LEU A 215 10.54 -16.19 0.53
N ARG A 216 10.43 -17.51 0.47
CA ARG A 216 11.51 -18.41 0.88
C ARG A 216 12.46 -18.62 -0.30
N ARG A 217 13.73 -18.27 -0.14
CA ARG A 217 14.77 -18.58 -1.11
C ARG A 217 15.10 -20.07 -1.08
N ASP A 218 15.12 -20.70 -2.24
CA ASP A 218 15.62 -22.07 -2.43
C ASP A 218 17.13 -22.03 -2.73
N SER A 219 17.50 -21.36 -3.82
CA SER A 219 18.86 -21.31 -4.30
C SER A 219 19.06 -20.12 -5.26
N ASP A 220 20.28 -19.96 -5.77
CA ASP A 220 20.66 -18.90 -6.70
C ASP A 220 21.76 -19.34 -7.66
N SER A 221 21.91 -18.57 -8.74
CA SER A 221 22.99 -18.71 -9.72
C SER A 221 23.54 -17.33 -10.06
N GLY A 222 24.84 -17.26 -10.34
CA GLY A 222 25.51 -16.02 -10.72
C GLY A 222 25.57 -14.98 -9.59
N THR A 223 25.35 -13.71 -9.94
CA THR A 223 25.32 -12.55 -9.06
C THR A 223 24.02 -11.75 -9.21
N PRO A 224 22.85 -12.27 -8.75
CA PRO A 224 21.56 -11.60 -8.91
C PRO A 224 21.50 -10.18 -8.30
N GLY A 225 22.35 -9.88 -7.33
CA GLY A 225 22.48 -8.52 -6.77
C GLY A 225 22.93 -7.47 -7.79
N ASP A 226 23.65 -7.85 -8.84
CA ASP A 226 24.08 -6.95 -9.91
C ASP A 226 22.89 -6.49 -10.79
N LEU A 227 21.75 -7.17 -10.70
CA LEU A 227 20.50 -6.78 -11.36
C LEU A 227 19.73 -5.68 -10.57
N GLY A 228 20.21 -5.31 -9.38
CA GLY A 228 19.64 -4.27 -8.55
C GLY A 228 18.55 -4.76 -7.59
N GLN A 229 17.55 -3.91 -7.32
CA GLN A 229 16.46 -4.26 -6.41
C GLN A 229 15.47 -5.22 -7.07
N LEU A 230 14.91 -6.12 -6.26
CA LEU A 230 13.81 -7.00 -6.63
C LEU A 230 12.49 -6.26 -6.36
N PHE A 231 11.75 -5.97 -7.43
CA PHE A 231 10.44 -5.33 -7.38
C PHE A 231 9.32 -6.35 -7.33
N VAL A 232 8.23 -5.95 -6.69
CA VAL A 232 6.97 -6.67 -6.61
C VAL A 232 5.87 -5.78 -7.18
N ASP A 233 5.32 -6.17 -8.32
CA ASP A 233 4.10 -5.58 -8.89
C ASP A 233 2.88 -6.36 -8.41
N MET A 234 1.70 -5.73 -8.48
CA MET A 234 0.42 -6.36 -8.18
C MET A 234 -0.50 -6.41 -9.41
N ALA A 235 -1.13 -7.55 -9.64
CA ALA A 235 -2.09 -7.72 -10.71
C ALA A 235 -3.39 -6.92 -10.49
N PRO A 236 -4.16 -6.64 -11.54
CA PRO A 236 -5.58 -6.29 -11.40
C PRO A 236 -6.37 -7.40 -10.69
N ALA A 237 -7.55 -7.08 -10.17
CA ALA A 237 -8.41 -8.06 -9.49
C ALA A 237 -8.82 -9.27 -10.37
N SER A 238 -8.76 -9.12 -11.69
CA SER A 238 -8.95 -10.21 -12.66
C SER A 238 -7.77 -11.19 -12.74
N GLY A 239 -6.63 -10.85 -12.14
CA GLY A 239 -5.33 -11.48 -12.38
C GLY A 239 -4.56 -10.85 -13.53
N PHE A 240 -3.28 -11.26 -13.67
CA PHE A 240 -2.51 -10.98 -14.88
C PHE A 240 -3.21 -11.65 -16.08
N GLY A 241 -3.04 -11.10 -17.29
CA GLY A 241 -3.70 -11.62 -18.48
C GLY A 241 -5.24 -11.56 -18.46
N GLN A 242 -5.84 -10.85 -17.49
CA GLN A 242 -7.28 -10.88 -17.21
C GLN A 242 -7.80 -12.27 -16.79
N ASN A 243 -6.91 -13.11 -16.23
CA ASN A 243 -7.24 -14.45 -15.75
C ASN A 243 -6.48 -14.75 -14.45
N ALA A 244 -7.17 -15.26 -13.44
CA ALA A 244 -6.52 -15.66 -12.19
C ALA A 244 -5.64 -16.92 -12.36
N ALA A 245 -5.91 -17.74 -13.38
CA ALA A 245 -5.05 -18.86 -13.74
C ALA A 245 -3.92 -18.42 -14.67
N LEU A 246 -2.75 -19.03 -14.51
CA LEU A 246 -1.61 -18.76 -15.38
C LEU A 246 -1.94 -19.06 -16.84
N SER A 247 -1.62 -18.12 -17.71
CA SER A 247 -1.91 -18.16 -19.14
C SER A 247 -0.85 -17.43 -19.94
N GLY A 248 -0.79 -17.68 -21.25
CA GLY A 248 0.16 -16.98 -22.13
C GLY A 248 -0.01 -15.44 -22.13
N ASP A 249 -1.18 -14.94 -21.76
CA ASP A 249 -1.47 -13.50 -21.71
C ASP A 249 -0.77 -12.79 -20.55
N ASP A 250 -0.35 -13.52 -19.51
CA ASP A 250 0.32 -12.94 -18.34
C ASP A 250 1.67 -12.31 -18.70
N ALA A 251 2.33 -12.87 -19.71
CA ALA A 251 3.65 -12.44 -20.15
C ALA A 251 3.71 -10.95 -20.51
N ASN A 252 2.62 -10.41 -21.08
CA ASN A 252 2.52 -9.02 -21.51
C ASN A 252 1.52 -8.21 -20.67
N ALA A 253 1.00 -8.81 -19.60
CA ALA A 253 -0.01 -8.18 -18.78
C ALA A 253 0.57 -6.98 -18.02
N ARG A 254 -0.22 -5.90 -17.96
CA ARG A 254 0.10 -4.75 -17.13
C ARG A 254 -0.24 -5.05 -15.68
N ALA A 255 0.61 -4.59 -14.78
CA ALA A 255 0.27 -4.54 -13.36
C ALA A 255 -0.82 -3.49 -13.14
N ALA A 256 -1.68 -3.72 -12.15
CA ALA A 256 -2.56 -2.67 -11.64
C ALA A 256 -1.76 -1.66 -10.82
N ILE A 257 -0.80 -2.16 -10.02
CA ILE A 257 0.08 -1.32 -9.22
C ILE A 257 1.50 -1.81 -9.40
N VAL A 258 2.39 -0.88 -9.72
CA VAL A 258 3.82 -1.16 -9.95
C VAL A 258 4.59 -0.91 -8.67
N GLY A 259 5.39 -1.88 -8.24
CA GLY A 259 6.30 -1.71 -7.10
C GLY A 259 5.65 -1.56 -5.72
N VAL A 260 4.58 -2.33 -5.44
CA VAL A 260 3.92 -2.38 -4.10
C VAL A 260 4.87 -2.82 -2.98
N LEU A 261 5.96 -3.48 -3.34
CA LEU A 261 7.05 -3.85 -2.45
C LEU A 261 8.36 -3.91 -3.24
N ARG A 262 9.47 -3.70 -2.55
CA ARG A 262 10.83 -3.79 -3.11
C ARG A 262 11.78 -4.36 -2.08
N PHE A 263 12.57 -5.33 -2.49
CA PHE A 263 13.62 -5.94 -1.67
C PHE A 263 14.99 -5.45 -2.15
N THR A 264 15.85 -5.12 -1.20
CA THR A 264 17.28 -4.99 -1.49
C THR A 264 17.84 -6.40 -1.60
N ALA A 265 18.03 -6.89 -2.82
CA ALA A 265 18.72 -8.15 -3.05
C ALA A 265 20.18 -7.96 -2.62
N VAL A 266 20.57 -8.37 -1.41
CA VAL A 266 21.33 -9.59 -1.03
C VAL A 266 21.92 -9.43 0.39
N SER A 267 21.71 -10.43 1.25
CA SER A 267 22.76 -11.21 1.93
C SER A 267 22.11 -12.36 2.69
N ASP A 268 22.36 -13.60 2.30
CA ASP A 268 22.22 -14.88 3.03
C ASP A 268 20.91 -15.19 3.80
N GLU A 269 19.91 -14.33 3.76
CA GLU A 269 18.62 -14.52 4.40
C GLU A 269 17.78 -15.49 3.60
N THR A 270 17.32 -16.54 4.27
CA THR A 270 16.52 -17.58 3.62
C THR A 270 15.05 -17.15 3.45
N TRP A 271 14.60 -16.10 4.13
CA TRP A 271 13.32 -15.43 3.88
C TRP A 271 13.56 -13.99 3.45
N LEU A 272 12.91 -13.58 2.36
CA LEU A 272 12.76 -12.17 1.98
C LEU A 272 11.39 -11.73 2.47
N GLU A 273 11.35 -10.74 3.35
CA GLU A 273 10.13 -10.31 4.02
C GLU A 273 9.96 -8.80 3.86
N GLY A 274 8.74 -8.35 3.60
CA GLY A 274 8.44 -6.93 3.45
C GLY A 274 6.95 -6.65 3.51
N GLU A 275 6.61 -5.47 4.03
CA GLU A 275 5.23 -4.98 4.07
C GLU A 275 4.85 -4.37 2.72
N LEU A 276 3.67 -4.71 2.22
CA LEU A 276 3.05 -4.02 1.11
C LEU A 276 2.83 -2.56 1.48
N ASP A 277 2.97 -1.67 0.50
CA ASP A 277 2.55 -0.29 0.64
C ASP A 277 1.01 -0.15 0.71
N GLU A 278 0.54 1.06 1.02
CA GLU A 278 -0.88 1.33 1.21
C GLU A 278 -1.71 1.03 -0.06
N ALA A 279 -1.14 1.29 -1.24
CA ALA A 279 -1.79 1.01 -2.51
C ALA A 279 -1.97 -0.51 -2.71
N GLY A 280 -0.93 -1.29 -2.39
CA GLY A 280 -0.99 -2.75 -2.38
C GLY A 280 -2.01 -3.28 -1.39
N ILE A 281 -2.08 -2.73 -0.17
CA ILE A 281 -3.07 -3.12 0.85
C ILE A 281 -4.50 -2.90 0.34
N ARG A 282 -4.79 -1.73 -0.24
CA ARG A 282 -6.12 -1.37 -0.77
C ARG A 282 -6.53 -2.22 -1.97
N ALA A 283 -5.56 -2.71 -2.73
CA ALA A 283 -5.81 -3.52 -3.92
C ALA A 283 -5.90 -5.04 -3.64
N ILE A 284 -5.77 -5.48 -2.39
CA ILE A 284 -5.95 -6.90 -2.03
C ILE A 284 -7.35 -7.36 -2.47
N ASN A 285 -7.37 -8.39 -3.31
CA ASN A 285 -8.59 -8.88 -3.93
C ASN A 285 -9.35 -9.81 -2.98
N LEU A 286 -10.30 -9.27 -2.22
CA LEU A 286 -11.14 -10.06 -1.31
C LEU A 286 -12.18 -10.95 -2.02
N ASN A 287 -12.25 -10.91 -3.35
CA ASN A 287 -13.19 -11.71 -4.16
C ASN A 287 -12.49 -12.78 -5.01
N GLY A 288 -11.18 -12.90 -4.93
CA GLY A 288 -10.42 -13.90 -5.69
C GLY A 288 -8.96 -13.98 -5.28
N LEU A 289 -8.10 -14.35 -6.23
CA LEU A 289 -6.67 -14.37 -6.02
C LEU A 289 -6.10 -12.95 -6.00
N THR A 290 -5.16 -12.73 -5.10
CA THR A 290 -4.21 -11.62 -5.18
C THR A 290 -2.92 -12.16 -5.78
N GLN A 291 -2.50 -11.60 -6.92
CA GLN A 291 -1.29 -12.05 -7.61
C GLN A 291 -0.22 -10.96 -7.61
N PHE A 292 1.03 -11.38 -7.44
CA PHE A 292 2.18 -10.51 -7.54
C PHE A 292 3.14 -10.97 -8.62
N ARG A 293 3.83 -10.01 -9.25
CA ARG A 293 4.90 -10.27 -10.21
C ARG A 293 6.24 -9.77 -9.67
N LEU A 294 7.21 -10.67 -9.65
CA LEU A 294 8.57 -10.45 -9.17
C LEU A 294 9.51 -10.20 -10.35
N TYR A 295 10.33 -9.15 -10.29
CA TYR A 295 11.32 -8.85 -11.34
C TYR A 295 12.43 -7.94 -10.80
N PHE A 296 13.61 -7.98 -11.40
CA PHE A 296 14.70 -7.10 -11.03
C PHE A 296 14.61 -5.74 -11.72
N THR A 297 15.28 -4.74 -11.11
CA THR A 297 15.41 -3.38 -11.66
C THR A 297 16.00 -3.40 -13.07
N LEU A 298 17.06 -4.19 -13.25
CA LEU A 298 17.68 -4.44 -14.54
C LEU A 298 17.17 -5.78 -15.09
N PRO A 299 16.53 -5.79 -16.26
CA PRO A 299 16.12 -7.03 -16.93
C PRO A 299 17.28 -7.95 -17.29
N ASN A 300 18.46 -7.38 -17.58
CA ASN A 300 19.68 -8.08 -17.94
C ASN A 300 20.88 -7.15 -17.68
N ASN A 301 21.97 -7.64 -17.09
CA ASN A 301 23.18 -6.83 -16.85
C ASN A 301 24.26 -6.95 -17.96
N GLY A 302 24.03 -7.81 -18.95
CA GLY A 302 24.89 -8.01 -20.12
C GLY A 302 26.18 -8.78 -19.84
N ASN A 303 26.32 -9.46 -18.69
CA ASN A 303 27.52 -10.21 -18.33
C ASN A 303 27.63 -11.58 -19.05
N GLY A 304 26.56 -12.02 -19.73
CA GLY A 304 26.50 -13.30 -20.44
C GLY A 304 26.51 -14.52 -19.53
N GLN A 305 26.11 -14.37 -18.27
CA GLN A 305 25.90 -15.43 -17.28
C GLN A 305 24.43 -15.43 -16.84
N ASP A 306 23.97 -16.52 -16.22
CA ASP A 306 22.65 -16.56 -15.62
C ASP A 306 22.73 -15.97 -14.21
N ASP A 307 22.07 -14.85 -13.95
CA ASP A 307 21.92 -14.27 -12.61
C ASP A 307 20.49 -14.49 -12.12
N LEU A 308 20.27 -15.61 -11.42
CA LEU A 308 18.94 -16.11 -11.06
C LEU A 308 18.76 -16.23 -9.55
N LEU A 309 17.62 -15.76 -9.04
CA LEU A 309 17.04 -16.16 -7.76
C LEU A 309 15.95 -17.21 -7.98
N ARG A 310 16.01 -18.28 -7.17
CA ARG A 310 14.95 -19.30 -7.09
C ARG A 310 14.25 -19.19 -5.75
N PHE A 311 12.94 -19.01 -5.79
CA PHE A 311 12.06 -19.07 -4.62
C PHE A 311 11.27 -20.37 -4.64
N PHE A 312 10.95 -20.91 -3.48
CA PHE A 312 9.99 -22.01 -3.42
C PHE A 312 8.61 -21.55 -3.95
N ALA A 313 7.91 -22.44 -4.63
CA ALA A 313 6.56 -22.26 -5.14
C ALA A 313 5.51 -22.88 -4.20
N GLY A 314 4.23 -22.65 -4.50
CA GLY A 314 3.11 -23.17 -3.69
C GLY A 314 2.93 -24.69 -3.73
N ASP A 315 3.65 -25.41 -4.59
CA ASP A 315 3.62 -26.88 -4.74
C ASP A 315 4.69 -27.61 -3.92
N VAL A 316 5.65 -26.91 -3.30
CA VAL A 316 6.68 -27.57 -2.47
C VAL A 316 6.06 -28.42 -1.35
N ASP A 317 6.56 -29.64 -1.17
CA ASP A 317 6.06 -30.60 -0.17
C ASP A 317 6.19 -30.06 1.27
N THR A 318 7.29 -29.35 1.53
CA THR A 318 7.53 -28.69 2.81
C THR A 318 6.68 -27.42 2.90
N THR A 319 5.44 -27.54 3.38
CA THR A 319 4.46 -26.45 3.39
C THR A 319 4.92 -25.17 4.10
N THR A 320 5.86 -25.26 5.03
CA THR A 320 6.46 -24.10 5.71
C THR A 320 7.43 -23.31 4.83
N TYR A 321 7.84 -23.82 3.67
CA TYR A 321 8.69 -23.12 2.71
C TYR A 321 7.88 -22.40 1.63
N ARG A 322 6.58 -22.64 1.54
CA ARG A 322 5.71 -21.96 0.58
C ARG A 322 5.75 -20.45 0.83
N PRO A 323 5.75 -19.61 -0.21
CA PRO A 323 5.55 -18.18 -0.08
C PRO A 323 4.31 -17.88 0.76
N GLN A 324 4.38 -16.83 1.57
CA GLN A 324 3.31 -16.46 2.50
C GLN A 324 2.90 -15.00 2.34
N LEU A 325 1.60 -14.75 2.44
CA LEU A 325 1.03 -13.43 2.63
C LEU A 325 0.38 -13.40 4.02
N ILE A 326 0.98 -12.65 4.94
CA ILE A 326 0.47 -12.47 6.30
C ILE A 326 -0.35 -11.19 6.35
N ILE A 327 -1.63 -11.31 6.62
CA ILE A 327 -2.58 -10.20 6.56
C ILE A 327 -3.13 -9.93 7.96
N SER A 328 -2.99 -8.70 8.44
CA SER A 328 -3.68 -8.21 9.64
C SER A 328 -4.94 -7.46 9.22
N TYR A 329 -6.09 -7.75 9.83
CA TYR A 329 -7.37 -7.18 9.43
C TYR A 329 -8.35 -7.05 10.59
N LEU A 330 -9.30 -6.11 10.45
CA LEU A 330 -10.46 -5.98 11.32
C LEU A 330 -11.67 -6.62 10.64
N VAL A 331 -12.59 -7.16 11.42
CA VAL A 331 -13.89 -7.63 10.91
C VAL A 331 -14.96 -6.78 11.57
N ASN A 332 -15.71 -6.04 10.75
CA ASN A 332 -16.88 -5.33 11.25
C ASN A 332 -17.92 -6.38 11.59
N ASN A 333 -18.27 -6.50 12.89
CA ASN A 333 -19.28 -7.43 13.35
C ASN A 333 -20.67 -6.89 13.00
N GLU A 334 -21.01 -6.81 11.72
CA GLU A 334 -22.37 -6.49 11.25
C GLU A 334 -22.79 -7.45 10.15
N GLN A 335 -23.37 -8.58 10.56
CA GLN A 335 -24.47 -9.27 9.87
C GLN A 335 -25.46 -9.81 10.90
#